data_AF-A0A9E0Q9Q6-F1
#
_entry.id   AF-A0A9E0Q9Q6-F1
#
_cell.length_a   1.000
_cell.length_b   1.000
_cell.length_c   1.000
_cell.angle_alpha   90.00
_cell.angle_beta   90.00
_cell.angle_gamma   90.00
#
_symmetry.space_group_name_H-M   'P 1'
#
loop_
_entity.id
_entity.type
_entity.pdbx_description
1 polymer ?
#
loop_
_entity_poly.entity_id
_entity_poly.type
_entity_poly.pdbx_seq_one_letter_code
_entity_poly.pdbx_strand_id
1 'polypeptide(L)' 'EEKKSSESAEELSESYFRVLEIVGKYFNNNISLKKDVKGGGSLTVRFGSDKEIEEFREALEKINQ' A
#
# COMPACT_ATOMS: atom_id res chain seq x y z
N GLU A 1 20.29 -5.64 -27.50
CA GLU A 1 19.13 -4.71 -27.46
C GLU A 1 18.16 -5.31 -26.45
N GLU A 2 17.66 -4.65 -25.41
CA GLU A 2 17.24 -3.25 -25.24
C GLU A 2 17.85 -2.59 -23.99
N LYS A 3 18.18 -1.30 -24.13
CA LYS A 3 18.41 -0.34 -23.06
C LYS A 3 17.07 0.35 -22.71
N LYS A 4 16.69 0.40 -21.43
CA LYS A 4 15.91 1.52 -20.86
C LYS A 4 15.97 1.44 -19.32
N SER A 5 16.97 2.06 -18.68
CA SER A 5 16.87 3.42 -18.11
C SER A 5 15.83 3.54 -16.99
N SER A 6 16.26 3.33 -15.73
CA SER A 6 15.73 4.04 -14.57
C SER A 6 16.61 3.84 -13.32
N GLU A 7 17.82 4.37 -13.36
CA GLU A 7 18.40 4.96 -12.15
C GLU A 7 17.43 6.09 -11.72
N SER A 8 16.96 6.10 -10.46
CA SER A 8 16.05 7.09 -9.79
C SER A 8 14.67 6.57 -9.35
N ALA A 9 14.47 5.27 -9.20
CA ALA A 9 13.53 4.77 -8.20
C ALA A 9 14.41 4.21 -7.07
N GLU A 10 14.62 4.98 -6.00
CA GLU A 10 14.97 4.35 -4.72
C GLU A 10 13.94 3.24 -4.50
N GLU A 11 14.35 1.99 -4.68
CA GLU A 11 13.47 0.85 -4.65
C GLU A 11 12.61 0.96 -3.39
N LEU A 12 11.30 1.17 -3.56
CA LEU A 12 10.36 1.02 -2.46
C LEU A 12 10.63 -0.39 -1.94
N SER A 13 11.21 -0.51 -0.75
CA SER A 13 11.58 -1.80 -0.19
C SER A 13 10.37 -2.74 -0.22
N GLU A 14 10.62 -4.05 -0.32
CA GLU A 14 9.60 -5.09 -0.41
C GLU A 14 8.47 -4.91 0.64
N SER A 15 8.81 -4.40 1.82
CA SER A 15 7.86 -4.02 2.87
C SER A 15 6.75 -3.05 2.42
N TYR A 16 7.04 -2.03 1.61
CA TYR A 16 6.05 -1.08 1.12
C TYR A 16 5.09 -1.74 0.12
N PHE A 17 5.62 -2.56 -0.78
CA PHE A 17 4.80 -3.35 -1.70
C PHE A 17 3.91 -4.32 -0.94
N ARG A 18 4.45 -4.96 0.10
CA ARG A 18 3.68 -5.89 0.91
C ARG A 18 2.53 -5.21 1.65
N VAL A 19 2.75 -3.99 2.17
CA VAL A 19 1.68 -3.18 2.76
C VAL A 19 0.61 -2.84 1.72
N LEU A 20 1.01 -2.44 0.50
CA LEU A 20 0.07 -2.14 -0.57
C LEU A 20 -0.77 -3.36 -0.98
N GLU A 21 -0.18 -4.56 -1.05
CA GLU A 21 -0.93 -5.78 -1.32
C GLU A 21 -1.91 -6.13 -0.20
N ILE A 22 -1.45 -6.10 1.06
CA ILE A 22 -2.26 -6.48 2.22
C ILE A 22 -3.43 -5.53 2.40
N VAL A 23 -3.22 -4.24 2.23
CA VAL A 23 -4.28 -3.23 2.41
C VAL A 23 -5.13 -3.13 1.13
N GLY A 24 -4.50 -3.14 -0.05
CA GLY A 24 -5.15 -3.00 -1.35
C GLY A 24 -6.22 -4.08 -1.61
N LYS A 25 -6.01 -5.31 -1.13
CA LYS A 25 -7.00 -6.40 -1.30
C LYS A 25 -8.36 -6.12 -0.63
N TYR A 26 -8.42 -5.22 0.35
CA TYR A 26 -9.66 -4.85 1.05
C TYR A 26 -10.37 -3.63 0.43
N PHE A 27 -9.66 -2.82 -0.34
CA PHE A 27 -10.16 -1.55 -0.89
C PHE A 27 -10.14 -1.54 -2.41
N ASN A 28 -10.29 -2.71 -3.03
CA ASN A 28 -10.29 -2.90 -4.48
C ASN A 28 -9.11 -2.21 -5.19
N ASN A 29 -7.91 -2.31 -4.60
CA ASN A 29 -6.66 -1.65 -5.04
C ASN A 29 -6.70 -0.11 -5.10
N ASN A 30 -7.65 0.54 -4.44
CA ASN A 30 -7.77 2.00 -4.40
C ASN A 30 -6.89 2.62 -3.30
N ILE A 31 -5.60 2.29 -3.37
CA ILE A 31 -4.58 2.66 -2.39
C ILE A 31 -3.40 3.35 -3.08
N SER A 32 -2.83 4.36 -2.41
CA SER A 32 -1.67 5.10 -2.91
C SER A 32 -0.67 5.32 -1.78
N LEU A 33 0.59 5.02 -2.04
CA LEU A 33 1.70 5.31 -1.14
C LEU A 33 2.55 6.42 -1.76
N LYS A 34 2.87 7.44 -0.96
CA LYS A 34 3.89 8.42 -1.27
C LYS A 34 5.00 8.32 -0.23
N LYS A 35 6.24 8.19 -0.67
CA LYS A 35 7.43 8.21 0.18
C LYS A 35 8.10 9.58 0.06
N ASP A 36 8.56 10.12 1.18
CA ASP A 36 9.40 11.31 1.25
C ASP A 36 10.88 10.93 1.34
N VAL A 37 11.75 11.80 0.85
CA VAL A 37 13.22 11.63 0.81
C VAL A 37 13.87 11.45 2.20
N LYS A 38 13.19 11.84 3.29
CA LYS A 38 13.68 11.65 4.67
C LYS A 38 13.24 10.32 5.31
N GLY A 39 12.62 9.41 4.54
CA GLY A 39 12.07 8.16 5.05
C GLY A 39 10.68 8.28 5.68
N GLY A 40 10.08 9.47 5.65
CA GLY A 40 8.66 9.66 5.92
C GLY A 40 7.78 9.24 4.74
N GLY A 41 6.46 9.26 4.91
CA GLY A 41 5.55 8.95 3.82
C GLY A 41 4.09 9.06 4.23
N SER A 42 3.20 8.92 3.25
CA SER A 42 1.76 8.89 3.44
C SER A 42 1.16 7.71 2.68
N LEU A 43 0.36 6.90 3.37
CA LEU A 43 -0.50 5.90 2.76
C LEU A 43 -1.92 6.47 2.71
N THR A 44 -2.51 6.54 1.52
CA THR A 44 -3.88 7.01 1.31
C THR A 44 -4.71 5.84 0.80
N VAL A 45 -5.78 5.54 1.53
CA VAL A 45 -6.77 4.53 1.14
C VAL A 45 -8.07 5.26 0.80
N ARG A 46 -8.66 4.93 -0.34
CA ARG A 46 -10.00 5.37 -0.70
C ARG A 46 -10.95 4.18 -0.68
N PHE A 47 -12.09 4.35 -0.03
CA PHE A 47 -13.16 3.37 0.04
C PHE A 47 -14.45 3.99 -0.49
N GLY A 48 -15.32 3.18 -1.07
CA GLY A 48 -16.62 3.56 -1.57
C GLY A 48 -17.77 3.24 -0.63
N SER A 49 -17.55 2.38 0.38
CA SER A 49 -18.57 2.01 1.37
C SER A 49 -17.98 1.67 2.74
N ASP A 50 -18.77 1.89 3.79
CA ASP A 50 -18.44 1.50 5.16
C ASP A 50 -18.15 -0.01 5.29
N LYS A 51 -18.74 -0.83 4.42
CA LYS A 51 -18.48 -2.28 4.39
C LYS A 51 -17.00 -2.61 4.19
N GLU A 52 -16.29 -1.88 3.33
CA GLU A 52 -14.86 -2.11 3.07
C GLU A 52 -14.02 -1.81 4.32
N ILE A 53 -14.43 -0.81 5.11
CA ILE A 53 -13.78 -0.45 6.37
C ILE A 53 -14.01 -1.53 7.43
N GLU A 54 -15.24 -2.04 7.56
CA GLU A 54 -15.56 -3.11 8.51
C GLU A 54 -14.79 -4.40 8.19
N GLU A 55 -14.76 -4.83 6.92
CA GLU A 55 -14.02 -6.03 6.50
C GLU A 55 -12.50 -5.88 6.74
N PHE A 56 -11.95 -4.69 6.50
CA PHE A 56 -10.55 -4.40 6.79
C PHE A 56 -10.26 -4.43 8.30
N ARG A 57 -11.14 -3.85 9.11
CA ARG A 57 -11.03 -3.86 10.57
C ARG A 57 -11.04 -5.28 11.13
N GLU A 58 -12.02 -6.09 10.73
CA GLU A 58 -12.11 -7.50 11.17
C GLU A 58 -10.85 -8.30 10.81
N ALA A 59 -10.26 -8.04 9.65
CA ALA A 59 -9.01 -8.67 9.25
C ALA A 59 -7.81 -8.23 10.11
N LEU A 60 -7.71 -6.94 10.46
CA LEU A 60 -6.67 -6.45 11.36
C LEU A 60 -6.81 -7.06 12.75
N GLU A 61 -8.03 -7.18 13.28
CA GLU A 61 -8.25 -7.80 14.59
C GLU A 61 -7.84 -9.27 14.59
N LYS A 62 -8.15 -10.03 13.52
CA LYS A 62 -7.73 -11.44 13.38
C LYS A 62 -6.21 -11.64 13.30
N ILE A 63 -5.48 -10.70 12.71
CA ILE A 63 -4.01 -10.80 12.59
C ILE A 63 -3.31 -10.52 13.93
N ASN A 64 -3.93 -9.71 14.80
CA ASN A 64 -3.36 -9.31 16.09
C ASN A 64 -3.86 -10.16 17.28
N GLN A 65 -4.60 -11.24 17.02
CA GLN A 65 -4.95 -12.28 17.99
C GLN A 65 -3.88 -13.36 18.06
#